data_AF-A0A381XXA1-F1
#
_entry.id   AF-A0A381XXA1-F1
#
_cell.length_a   1.000
_cell.length_b   1.000
_cell.length_c   1.000
_cell.angle_alpha   90.00
_cell.angle_beta   90.00
_cell.angle_gamma   90.00
#
_symmetry.space_group_name_H-M   'P 1'
#
loop_
_entity.id
_entity.type
_entity.pdbx_description
1 polymer ?
#
loop_
_entity_poly.entity_id
_entity_poly.type
_entity_poly.pdbx_seq_one_letter_code
_entity_poly.pdbx_strand_id
1 'polypeptide(L)'
;MDIALIIGVIVGLAAMIGSIAYALFVEGSAGGFGNFLSAPSFGIVFGGMIASIFVAFPMYHVSALGKAIGAVLKPADDKMGPLVDVACDVSEQARKGPSDLEKAVDTIRIYF
;
A
#
# COMPACT_ATOMS: atom_id res chain seq x y z
N MET A 1 7.09 -5.05 -7.69
CA MET A 1 7.02 -4.39 -6.37
C MET A 1 7.64 -3.02 -6.52
N ASP A 2 7.01 -2.01 -5.95
CA ASP A 2 7.55 -0.65 -5.97
C ASP A 2 8.93 -0.64 -5.30
N ILE A 3 9.96 -0.21 -6.03
CA ILE A 3 11.34 -0.09 -5.52
C ILE A 3 11.34 0.86 -4.31
N ALA A 4 10.49 1.89 -4.31
CA ALA A 4 10.32 2.78 -3.18
C ALA A 4 9.78 2.06 -1.94
N LEU A 5 8.84 1.12 -2.10
CA LEU A 5 8.34 0.30 -1.00
C LEU A 5 9.44 -0.59 -0.43
N ILE A 6 10.21 -1.26 -1.29
CA ILE A 6 11.32 -2.13 -0.86
C ILE A 6 12.37 -1.31 -0.10
N ILE A 7 12.81 -0.19 -0.67
CA ILE A 7 13.81 0.68 -0.04
C ILE A 7 13.27 1.26 1.27
N GLY A 8 12.03 1.75 1.27
CA GLY A 8 11.41 2.32 2.46
C GLY A 8 11.31 1.33 3.62
N VAL A 9 10.90 0.09 3.34
CA VAL A 9 10.84 -0.98 4.34
C VAL A 9 12.24 -1.33 4.86
N ILE A 10 13.22 -1.49 3.98
CA ILE A 10 14.59 -1.85 4.38
C ILE A 10 15.25 -0.73 5.19
N VAL A 11 15.18 0.51 4.72
CA VAL A 11 15.76 1.68 5.41
C VAL A 11 15.05 1.92 6.74
N GLY A 12 13.71 1.79 6.78
CA GLY A 12 12.94 1.90 8.01
C GLY A 12 13.33 0.85 9.05
N LEU A 13 13.41 -0.42 8.64
CA LEU A 13 13.87 -1.50 9.53
C LEU A 13 15.32 -1.31 9.97
N ALA A 14 16.21 -0.89 9.08
CA ALA A 14 17.60 -0.63 9.40
C ALA A 14 17.76 0.52 10.40
N ALA A 15 16.99 1.60 10.25
CA ALA A 15 16.97 2.70 11.21
C ALA A 15 16.43 2.25 12.58
N MET A 16 15.37 1.44 12.59
CA MET A 16 14.75 0.94 13.81
C MET A 16 15.63 -0.06 14.56
N ILE A 17 16.25 -1.00 13.85
CA ILE A 17 17.20 -1.96 14.44
C ILE A 17 18.49 -1.24 14.84
N GLY A 18 18.95 -0.29 14.03
CA GLY A 18 20.16 0.51 14.28
C GLY A 18 20.05 1.38 15.53
N SER A 19 18.89 2.00 15.78
CA SER A 19 18.67 2.77 17.01
C SER A 19 18.62 1.90 18.26
N ILE A 20 18.02 0.71 18.17
CA ILE A 20 18.05 -0.28 19.27
C ILE A 20 19.48 -0.77 19.50
N ALA A 21 20.22 -1.08 18.45
CA ALA A 21 21.62 -1.49 18.55
C ALA A 21 22.49 -0.40 19.18
N TYR A 22 22.28 0.86 18.81
CA TYR A 22 22.99 2.00 19.39
C TYR A 22 22.72 2.12 20.89
N ALA A 23 21.45 2.07 21.31
CA ALA A 23 21.08 2.12 22.72
C ALA A 23 21.65 0.93 23.54
N LEU A 24 21.74 -0.26 22.95
CA LEU A 24 22.28 -1.45 23.60
C LEU A 24 23.81 -1.44 23.69
N PHE A 25 24.50 -1.12 22.59
CA PHE A 25 25.96 -1.29 22.49
C PHE A 25 26.76 -0.02 22.76
N VAL A 26 26.17 1.17 22.60
CA VAL A 26 26.87 2.45 22.76
C VAL A 26 26.47 3.14 24.06
N GLU A 27 25.18 3.18 24.38
CA GLU A 27 24.70 3.80 25.63
C GLU A 27 24.80 2.86 26.86
N GLY A 28 25.21 1.61 26.64
CA GLY A 28 25.46 0.64 27.72
C GLY A 28 24.19 0.23 28.47
N SER A 29 23.02 0.29 27.83
CA SER A 29 21.79 -0.14 28.47
C SER A 29 21.86 -1.63 28.86
N ALA A 30 21.47 -1.94 30.10
CA ALA A 30 21.47 -3.30 30.61
C ALA A 30 20.33 -4.10 29.95
N GLY A 31 20.63 -4.79 28.86
CA GLY A 31 19.63 -5.54 28.12
C GLY A 31 20.12 -6.19 26.83
N GLY A 32 19.22 -6.90 26.16
CA GLY A 32 19.40 -7.37 24.80
C GLY A 32 18.18 -7.03 23.95
N PHE A 33 18.24 -7.30 22.64
CA PHE A 33 17.13 -7.03 21.71
C PHE A 33 15.78 -7.62 22.17
N GLY A 34 15.79 -8.72 22.94
CA GLY A 34 14.59 -9.33 23.51
C GLY A 34 13.80 -8.42 24.45
N ASN A 35 14.42 -7.42 25.07
CA ASN A 35 13.72 -6.46 25.93
C ASN A 35 12.79 -5.52 25.15
N PHE A 36 13.02 -5.39 23.84
CA PHE A 36 12.18 -4.60 22.94
C PHE A 36 11.04 -5.43 22.33
N LEU A 37 10.99 -6.73 22.58
CA LEU A 37 9.96 -7.66 22.12
C LEU A 37 9.12 -8.14 23.30
N SER A 38 8.02 -7.43 23.58
CA SER A 38 7.07 -7.74 24.66
C SER A 38 5.72 -8.14 24.06
N ALA A 39 5.28 -9.37 24.33
CA ALA A 39 3.96 -9.85 23.88
C ALA A 39 2.80 -9.01 24.44
N PRO A 40 2.81 -8.58 25.72
CA PRO A 40 1.82 -7.61 26.23
C PRO A 40 1.84 -6.28 25.47
N SER A 41 3.02 -5.72 25.21
CA SER A 41 3.15 -4.43 24.51
C SER A 41 2.64 -4.55 23.06
N PHE A 42 2.96 -5.66 22.39
CA PHE A 42 2.43 -5.96 21.06
C PHE A 42 0.91 -6.07 21.08
N GLY A 43 0.35 -6.80 22.05
CA GLY A 43 -1.10 -6.96 22.21
C GLY A 43 -1.83 -5.62 22.40
N ILE A 44 -1.27 -4.70 23.19
CA ILE A 44 -1.87 -3.38 23.43
C ILE A 44 -1.82 -2.51 22.18
N VAL A 45 -0.66 -2.42 21.51
CA VAL A 45 -0.50 -1.56 20.33
C VAL A 45 -1.25 -2.12 19.14
N PHE A 46 -1.09 -3.41 18.85
CA PHE A 46 -1.76 -4.07 17.74
C PHE A 46 -3.26 -4.19 17.97
N GLY A 47 -3.67 -4.57 19.19
CA GLY A 47 -5.09 -4.63 19.57
C GLY A 47 -5.75 -3.26 19.55
N GLY A 48 -5.07 -2.22 20.04
CA GLY A 48 -5.56 -0.83 19.98
C GLY A 48 -5.68 -0.31 18.55
N MET A 49 -4.71 -0.62 17.68
CA MET A 49 -4.78 -0.28 16.26
C MET A 49 -5.95 -0.98 15.57
N ILE A 50 -6.15 -2.27 15.83
CA ILE A 50 -7.27 -3.00 15.24
C ILE A 50 -8.60 -2.44 15.76
N ALA A 51 -8.75 -2.24 17.08
CA ALA A 51 -9.96 -1.69 17.67
C ALA A 51 -10.30 -0.30 17.10
N SER A 52 -9.30 0.56 16.89
CA SER A 52 -9.53 1.88 16.29
C SER A 52 -10.02 1.80 14.85
N ILE A 53 -9.56 0.83 14.06
CA ILE A 53 -10.06 0.56 12.70
C ILE A 53 -11.54 0.15 12.76
N PHE A 54 -11.92 -0.74 13.68
CA PHE A 54 -13.31 -1.17 13.84
C PHE A 54 -14.25 -0.05 14.33
N VAL A 55 -13.73 0.92 15.10
CA VAL A 55 -14.50 2.10 15.53
C VAL A 55 -14.63 3.12 14.39
N ALA A 56 -13.57 3.31 13.61
CA ALA A 56 -13.52 4.34 12.56
C ALA A 56 -14.25 3.94 11.27
N PHE A 57 -14.35 2.64 10.96
CA PHE A 57 -14.89 2.16 9.69
C PHE A 57 -15.96 1.08 9.88
N PRO A 58 -17.04 1.13 9.08
CA PRO A 58 -18.04 0.07 9.08
C PRO A 58 -17.46 -1.25 8.54
N MET A 59 -18.04 -2.36 8.98
CA MET A 59 -17.46 -3.70 8.83
C MET A 59 -17.15 -4.12 7.38
N TYR A 60 -17.96 -3.67 6.42
CA TYR A 60 -17.73 -3.98 5.01
C TYR A 60 -16.45 -3.32 4.47
N HIS A 61 -16.06 -2.13 4.96
CA HIS A 61 -14.80 -1.47 4.58
C HIS A 61 -13.58 -2.13 5.23
N VAL A 62 -13.70 -2.57 6.49
CA VAL A 62 -12.62 -3.28 7.18
C VAL A 62 -12.30 -4.62 6.49
N SER A 63 -13.31 -5.33 5.98
CA SER A 63 -13.10 -6.56 5.20
C SER A 63 -12.32 -6.30 3.88
N ALA A 64 -12.45 -5.10 3.32
CA ALA A 64 -11.73 -4.68 2.12
C ALA A 64 -10.31 -4.18 2.42
N LEU A 65 -9.98 -3.89 3.69
CA LEU A 65 -8.65 -3.45 4.12
C LEU A 65 -7.56 -4.45 3.70
N GLY A 66 -7.83 -5.76 3.86
CA GLY A 66 -6.89 -6.80 3.45
C GLY A 66 -6.58 -6.76 1.95
N LYS A 67 -7.59 -6.47 1.12
CA LYS A 67 -7.40 -6.30 -0.34
C LYS A 67 -6.60 -5.03 -0.64
N ALA A 68 -6.87 -3.94 0.08
CA ALA A 68 -6.15 -2.68 -0.09
C ALA A 68 -4.67 -2.80 0.32
N ILE A 69 -4.36 -3.44 1.45
CA ILE A 69 -2.99 -3.73 1.87
C ILE A 69 -2.27 -4.58 0.81
N GLY A 70 -2.95 -5.61 0.29
CA GLY A 70 -2.42 -6.44 -0.79
C GLY A 70 -2.17 -5.67 -2.08
N ALA A 71 -2.99 -4.67 -2.40
CA ALA A 71 -2.81 -3.80 -3.57
C ALA A 71 -1.55 -2.95 -3.45
N VAL A 72 -1.21 -2.44 -2.26
CA VAL A 72 0.02 -1.66 -2.02
C VAL A 72 1.29 -2.50 -2.23
N LEU A 73 1.23 -3.81 -1.98
CA LEU A 73 2.35 -4.73 -2.20
C LEU A 73 2.50 -5.16 -3.68
N LYS A 74 1.46 -4.97 -4.50
CA LYS A 74 1.54 -5.24 -5.94
C LYS A 74 2.32 -4.13 -6.64
N PRO A 75 3.08 -4.43 -7.71
CA PRO A 75 3.63 -3.39 -8.56
C PRO A 75 2.49 -2.51 -9.09
N ALA A 76 2.64 -1.19 -9.02
CA ALA A 76 1.77 -0.28 -9.75
C ALA A 76 2.02 -0.50 -11.25
N ASP A 77 1.06 -1.13 -11.92
CA ASP A 77 1.18 -1.49 -13.35
C ASP A 77 0.60 -0.39 -14.27
N ASP A 78 -0.13 0.58 -13.68
CA ASP A 78 -0.81 1.61 -14.44
C ASP A 78 0.15 2.74 -14.80
N LYS A 79 0.84 2.57 -15.92
CA LYS A 79 1.44 3.71 -16.62
C LYS A 79 0.30 4.60 -17.11
N MET A 80 0.22 5.81 -16.56
CA MET A 80 -0.77 6.81 -16.98
C MET A 80 -0.67 7.16 -18.47
N GLY A 81 0.50 7.00 -19.10
CA GLY A 81 0.71 7.27 -20.53
C GLY A 81 -0.26 6.49 -21.44
N PRO A 82 -0.22 5.14 -21.46
CA PRO A 82 -1.17 4.32 -22.20
C PRO A 82 -2.65 4.61 -21.90
N LEU A 83 -2.99 5.01 -20.68
CA LEU A 83 -4.36 5.40 -20.33
C LEU A 83 -4.78 6.72 -20.99
N VAL A 84 -3.86 7.68 -21.07
CA VAL A 84 -4.08 8.95 -21.79
C VAL A 84 -4.20 8.69 -23.30
N ASP A 85 -3.37 7.81 -23.85
CA ASP A 85 -3.43 7.45 -25.27
C ASP A 85 -4.77 6.78 -25.61
N VAL A 86 -5.23 5.82 -24.79
CA VAL A 86 -6.56 5.20 -24.94
C VAL A 86 -7.69 6.23 -24.81
N ALA A 87 -7.58 7.18 -23.88
CA ALA A 87 -8.57 8.25 -23.74
C ALA A 87 -8.63 9.16 -24.97
N CYS A 88 -7.48 9.52 -25.54
CA CYS A 88 -7.39 10.27 -26.79
C CYS A 88 -7.98 9.49 -27.97
N ASP A 89 -7.65 8.21 -28.12
CA ASP A 89 -8.16 7.34 -29.19
C ASP A 89 -9.68 7.19 -29.12
N VAL A 90 -10.24 6.95 -27.93
CA VAL A 90 -11.70 6.86 -27.72
C VAL A 90 -12.36 8.22 -28.04
N SER A 91 -11.72 9.34 -27.70
CA SER A 91 -12.23 10.67 -28.04
C SER A 91 -12.26 10.93 -29.56
N GLU A 92 -11.30 10.38 -30.32
CA GLU A 92 -11.30 10.47 -31.78
C GLU A 92 -12.40 9.60 -32.41
N GLN A 93 -12.66 8.41 -31.86
CA GLN A 93 -13.78 7.58 -32.32
C GLN A 93 -15.13 8.24 -31.99
N ALA A 94 -15.24 8.90 -30.82
CA ALA A 94 -16.43 9.68 -30.46
C ALA A 94 -16.75 10.78 -31.47
N ARG A 95 -15.73 11.41 -32.07
CA ARG A 95 -15.90 12.46 -33.09
C ARG A 95 -16.45 11.94 -34.41
N LYS A 96 -16.31 10.65 -34.71
CA LYS A 96 -16.83 10.03 -35.96
C LYS A 96 -18.32 9.71 -35.87
N GLY A 97 -18.83 9.51 -34.66
CA GLY A 97 -20.25 9.34 -34.40
C GLY A 97 -20.53 8.35 -33.27
N PRO A 98 -21.78 8.35 -32.76
CA PRO A 98 -22.16 7.54 -31.59
C PRO A 98 -22.02 6.02 -31.83
N SER A 99 -22.22 5.54 -33.06
CA SER A 99 -22.07 4.13 -33.41
C SER A 99 -20.62 3.63 -33.36
N ASP A 100 -19.66 4.50 -33.63
CA ASP A 100 -18.24 4.15 -33.57
C ASP A 100 -17.68 4.33 -32.17
N LEU A 101 -18.28 5.22 -31.36
CA LEU A 101 -18.03 5.29 -29.93
C LEU A 101 -18.42 3.99 -29.22
N GLU A 102 -19.61 3.43 -29.51
CA GLU A 102 -20.06 2.18 -28.89
C GLU A 102 -19.08 1.03 -29.15
N LYS A 103 -18.53 0.94 -30.36
CA LYS A 103 -17.49 -0.06 -30.68
C LYS A 103 -16.17 0.20 -29.96
N ALA A 104 -15.84 1.46 -29.71
CA ALA A 104 -14.60 1.86 -29.04
C ALA A 104 -14.64 1.61 -27.52
N VAL A 105 -15.83 1.52 -26.91
CA VAL A 105 -16.00 1.18 -25.48
C VAL A 105 -15.45 -0.21 -25.19
N ASP A 106 -15.61 -1.16 -26.10
CA ASP A 106 -15.11 -2.54 -25.94
C ASP A 106 -13.57 -2.63 -25.94
N THR A 107 -12.89 -1.63 -26.50
CA THR A 107 -11.42 -1.50 -26.46
C THR A 107 -10.90 -0.95 -25.13
N ILE A 108 -11.76 -0.38 -24.28
CA ILE A 108 -11.37 0.12 -22.96
C ILE A 108 -11.18 -1.10 -22.04
N ARG A 109 -9.93 -1.52 -21.86
CA ARG A 109 -9.58 -2.45 -20.79
C ARG A 109 -9.75 -1.73 -19.46
N ILE A 110 -10.73 -2.15 -18.69
CA ILE A 110 -10.97 -1.67 -17.33
C ILE A 110 -9.82 -2.19 -16.46
N TYR A 111 -8.80 -1.38 -16.26
CA TYR A 111 -7.69 -1.63 -15.33
C TYR A 111 -8.15 -1.28 -13.90
N PHE A 112 -9.05 -2.09 -13.34
CA PHE A 112 -9.43 -2.03 -11.92
C PHE A 112 -9.45 -3.42 -11.29
#